data_AF-A0A949F9F9-F1
#
_entry.id   AF-A0A949F9F9-F1
#
_cell.length_a   1.000
_cell.length_b   1.000
_cell.length_c   1.000
_cell.angle_alpha   90.00
_cell.angle_beta   90.00
_cell.angle_gamma   90.00
#
_symmetry.space_group_name_H-M   'P 1'
#
loop_
_entity.id
_entity.type
_entity.pdbx_description
1 polymer ?
#
loop_
_entity_poly.entity_id
_entity_poly.type
_entity_poly.pdbx_seq_one_letter_code
_entity_poly.pdbx_strand_id
1 'polypeptide(L)'
;MGRAKEYRQRLKYQVASTRKKTLESLLAVRFTEELGMSETEARLLGHRVSKWILTQPGVRGPNQIKFAAIAGQESFSRRHRMPKTIRLTLYDTEDLDLELEFGLATMQMGRTLRLIEEAHRQDALLGAKQLTLLCNITPTSLRQRLQKVREAGIWAPVAGLSRVARERGGQLRSTWLLSRYLAGENLTDLRITAAISRDRLRDLFARFSYTARLVLAGDFQPQEPEETAWASLVQATPPERLAPLLDEPGIGSTTNDWSAFRTGLEQDFALSPVKLRAIREIVEELMATLSASRPDTDVVYWAVASTEPAGKPLEACRLVPVTLTLYDPRDIPPPEVDRDLNRVSGVKLEKVVRYATQAKRGGAYLTYADLSYLLGIHPEAIARLVKANPKVVVPLRGAECDIGRGVTHRKKIIQLYMEMHTETEIVSRTGHSYEAIENYIKEFAAVLVLAERGLTAPLIRRVTGRSMKLVNTYLELMREYSGSTYAFRLHHLRKVFQLHEAEIKKNFYRG
;
A
#
# COMPACT_ATOMS: atom_id res chain seq x y z
N MET A 1 0.67 26.80 -6.38
CA MET A 1 0.42 26.15 -5.07
C MET A 1 -0.62 24.99 -5.11
N GLY A 2 -1.60 24.95 -6.02
CA GLY A 2 -2.65 23.90 -6.02
C GLY A 2 -2.20 22.46 -6.34
N ARG A 3 -1.33 22.26 -7.34
CA ARG A 3 -0.92 20.91 -7.81
C ARG A 3 -0.21 20.06 -6.75
N ALA A 4 0.64 20.66 -5.91
CA ALA A 4 1.34 19.94 -4.84
C ALA A 4 0.39 19.51 -3.71
N LYS A 5 -0.62 20.34 -3.40
CA LYS A 5 -1.67 20.03 -2.42
C LYS A 5 -2.58 18.90 -2.91
N GLU A 6 -3.01 18.96 -4.16
CA GLU A 6 -3.81 17.92 -4.82
C GLU A 6 -3.07 16.58 -4.89
N TYR A 7 -1.78 16.61 -5.26
CA TYR A 7 -0.92 15.42 -5.27
C TYR A 7 -0.83 14.77 -3.88
N ARG A 8 -0.54 15.56 -2.84
CA ARG A 8 -0.47 15.06 -1.45
C ARG A 8 -1.80 14.48 -0.98
N GLN A 9 -2.92 15.12 -1.30
CA GLN A 9 -4.25 14.62 -0.93
C GLN A 9 -4.56 13.28 -1.63
N ARG A 10 -4.21 13.17 -2.91
CA ARG A 10 -4.37 11.93 -3.66
C ARG A 10 -3.50 10.80 -3.12
N LEU A 11 -2.25 11.08 -2.79
CA LEU A 11 -1.35 10.11 -2.18
C LEU A 11 -1.89 9.62 -0.82
N LYS A 12 -2.37 10.55 0.04
CA LYS A 12 -3.02 10.19 1.31
C LYS A 12 -4.21 9.25 1.10
N TYR A 13 -5.07 9.53 0.12
CA TYR A 13 -6.19 8.65 -0.21
C TYR A 13 -5.72 7.26 -0.68
N GLN A 14 -4.72 7.20 -1.55
CA GLN A 14 -4.17 5.94 -2.06
C GLN A 14 -3.56 5.10 -0.94
N VAL A 15 -2.77 5.72 -0.07
CA VAL A 15 -2.17 5.04 1.08
C VAL A 15 -3.24 4.57 2.07
N ALA A 16 -4.22 5.42 2.40
CA ALA A 16 -5.34 5.01 3.26
C ALA A 16 -6.13 3.84 2.66
N SER A 17 -6.30 3.83 1.33
CA SER A 17 -6.96 2.73 0.62
C SER A 17 -6.19 1.42 0.75
N THR A 18 -4.86 1.47 0.65
CA THR A 18 -4.04 0.25 0.72
C THR A 18 -3.87 -0.25 2.15
N ARG A 19 -3.75 0.65 3.15
CA ARG A 19 -3.61 0.25 4.57
C ARG A 19 -4.77 -0.60 5.06
N LYS A 20 -5.98 -0.34 4.58
CA LYS A 20 -7.18 -1.12 4.91
C LYS A 20 -7.13 -2.59 4.46
N LYS A 21 -6.18 -2.94 3.59
CA LYS A 21 -6.00 -4.28 3.01
C LYS A 21 -4.83 -5.02 3.65
N THR A 22 -4.60 -4.78 4.93
CA THR A 22 -3.51 -5.37 5.72
C THR A 22 -4.08 -6.34 6.76
N LEU A 23 -3.25 -7.27 7.24
CA LEU A 23 -3.61 -8.20 8.31
C LEU A 23 -4.03 -7.45 9.58
N GLU A 24 -3.30 -6.39 9.94
CA GLU A 24 -3.63 -5.53 11.09
C GLU A 24 -5.03 -4.91 10.95
N SER A 25 -5.34 -4.31 9.79
CA SER A 25 -6.65 -3.69 9.58
C SER A 25 -7.77 -4.72 9.54
N LEU A 26 -7.54 -5.92 8.99
CA LEU A 26 -8.52 -7.01 9.01
C LEU A 26 -8.84 -7.43 10.44
N LEU A 27 -7.82 -7.62 11.28
CA LEU A 27 -8.01 -7.93 12.70
C LEU A 27 -8.77 -6.81 13.42
N ALA A 28 -8.42 -5.55 13.19
CA ALA A 28 -9.10 -4.42 13.80
C ALA A 28 -10.59 -4.36 13.42
N VAL A 29 -10.94 -4.62 12.15
CA VAL A 29 -12.34 -4.71 11.71
C VAL A 29 -13.06 -5.84 12.42
N ARG A 30 -12.50 -7.06 12.44
CA ARG A 30 -13.11 -8.20 13.14
C ARG A 30 -13.28 -7.95 14.64
N PHE A 31 -12.30 -7.34 15.30
CA PHE A 31 -12.41 -7.01 16.73
C PHE A 31 -13.49 -5.96 17.01
N THR A 32 -13.72 -5.04 16.07
CA THR A 32 -14.81 -4.07 16.18
C THR A 32 -16.16 -4.75 15.97
N GLU A 33 -16.30 -5.54 14.90
CA GLU A 33 -17.56 -6.15 14.48
C GLU A 33 -17.99 -7.35 15.37
N GLU A 34 -17.05 -8.22 15.73
CA GLU A 34 -17.32 -9.47 16.46
C GLU A 34 -17.19 -9.31 17.98
N LEU A 35 -16.33 -8.41 18.46
CA LEU A 35 -16.04 -8.24 19.90
C LEU A 35 -16.55 -6.92 20.49
N GLY A 36 -17.16 -6.06 19.67
CA GLY A 36 -17.72 -4.77 20.09
C GLY A 36 -16.67 -3.80 20.64
N MET A 37 -15.41 -3.92 20.21
CA MET A 37 -14.33 -3.04 20.67
C MET A 37 -14.44 -1.65 20.04
N SER A 38 -13.91 -0.65 20.73
CA SER A 38 -13.73 0.68 20.11
C SER A 38 -12.70 0.62 18.99
N GLU A 39 -12.80 1.49 17.99
CA GLU A 39 -11.87 1.54 16.85
C GLU A 39 -10.39 1.66 17.30
N THR A 40 -10.14 2.48 18.33
CA THR A 40 -8.79 2.67 18.88
C THR A 40 -8.25 1.40 19.52
N GLU A 41 -9.06 0.76 20.37
CA GLU A 41 -8.70 -0.48 21.06
C GLU A 41 -8.47 -1.62 20.05
N ALA A 42 -9.39 -1.78 19.10
CA ALA A 42 -9.32 -2.79 18.05
C ALA A 42 -8.08 -2.63 17.18
N ARG A 43 -7.69 -1.39 16.84
CA ARG A 43 -6.46 -1.11 16.09
C ARG A 43 -5.21 -1.46 16.89
N LEU A 44 -5.12 -1.06 18.16
CA LEU A 44 -3.97 -1.37 19.02
C LEU A 44 -3.83 -2.88 19.24
N LEU A 45 -4.94 -3.56 19.50
CA LEU A 45 -4.97 -5.02 19.64
C LEU A 45 -4.63 -5.72 18.32
N GLY A 46 -5.21 -5.27 17.20
CA GLY A 46 -4.93 -5.78 15.86
C GLY A 46 -3.45 -5.67 15.50
N HIS A 47 -2.79 -4.56 15.86
CA HIS A 47 -1.35 -4.40 15.68
C HIS A 47 -0.57 -5.46 16.45
N ARG A 48 -0.86 -5.63 17.74
CA ARG A 48 -0.17 -6.60 18.61
C ARG A 48 -0.40 -8.06 18.18
N VAL A 49 -1.65 -8.41 17.89
CA VAL A 49 -2.03 -9.76 17.45
C VAL A 49 -1.44 -10.08 16.07
N SER A 50 -1.45 -9.12 15.13
CA SER A 50 -0.84 -9.34 13.81
C SER A 50 0.67 -9.63 13.91
N LYS A 51 1.40 -8.89 14.75
CA LYS A 51 2.83 -9.15 15.00
C LYS A 51 3.04 -10.56 15.57
N TRP A 52 2.25 -10.96 16.56
CA TRP A 52 2.35 -12.28 17.18
C TRP A 52 2.03 -13.43 16.20
N ILE A 53 1.00 -13.28 15.34
CA ILE A 53 0.70 -14.27 14.28
C ILE A 53 1.92 -14.51 13.39
N LEU A 54 2.64 -13.45 13.03
CA LEU A 54 3.78 -13.54 12.12
C LEU A 54 5.03 -14.16 12.74
N THR A 55 5.09 -14.31 14.07
CA THR A 55 6.20 -14.98 14.76
C THR A 55 5.98 -16.48 14.90
N GLN A 56 4.76 -16.96 14.62
CA GLN A 56 4.38 -18.36 14.82
C GLN A 56 5.15 -19.31 13.88
N PRO A 57 5.62 -20.46 14.37
CA PRO A 57 6.27 -21.46 13.55
C PRO A 57 5.38 -21.90 12.37
N GLY A 58 5.98 -22.07 11.19
CA GLY A 58 5.26 -22.49 9.99
C GLY A 58 4.48 -21.38 9.28
N VAL A 59 4.13 -20.28 9.97
CA VAL A 59 3.46 -19.14 9.34
C VAL A 59 4.42 -18.43 8.39
N ARG A 60 3.98 -18.25 7.14
CA ARG A 60 4.59 -17.35 6.17
C ARG A 60 3.73 -16.10 6.11
N GLY A 61 4.30 -14.92 6.31
CA GLY A 61 3.55 -13.66 6.28
C GLY A 61 2.82 -13.44 4.96
N PRO A 62 1.71 -12.69 4.94
CA PRO A 62 0.91 -12.49 3.74
C PRO A 62 1.73 -11.89 2.60
N ASN A 63 2.58 -10.92 2.92
CA ASN A 63 3.52 -10.21 2.06
C ASN A 63 4.87 -10.91 1.81
N GLN A 64 5.04 -12.14 2.31
CA GLN A 64 6.30 -12.89 2.21
C GLN A 64 6.27 -13.94 1.10
N ILE A 65 7.41 -14.07 0.42
CA ILE A 65 7.72 -15.16 -0.49
C ILE A 65 8.88 -16.00 0.05
N LYS A 66 9.00 -17.24 -0.44
CA LYS A 66 10.22 -18.04 -0.40
C LYS A 66 10.96 -17.83 -1.73
N PHE A 67 12.26 -17.55 -1.67
CA PHE A 67 13.03 -17.15 -2.84
C PHE A 67 14.43 -17.78 -2.83
N ALA A 68 14.90 -18.24 -3.98
CA ALA A 68 16.24 -18.78 -4.13
C ALA A 68 17.28 -17.64 -4.19
N ALA A 69 18.07 -17.49 -3.14
CA ALA A 69 19.18 -16.55 -3.04
C ALA A 69 20.53 -17.27 -3.06
N ILE A 70 21.62 -16.51 -3.10
CA ILE A 70 22.97 -17.05 -3.12
C ILE A 70 23.41 -17.35 -1.67
N ALA A 71 23.73 -18.60 -1.36
CA ALA A 71 24.14 -19.00 -0.02
C ALA A 71 25.44 -18.32 0.45
N GLY A 72 25.46 -17.88 1.72
CA GLY A 72 26.60 -17.27 2.41
C GLY A 72 26.57 -15.72 2.42
N GLN A 73 26.81 -15.11 3.58
CA GLN A 73 26.97 -13.64 3.71
C GLN A 73 28.24 -13.12 3.03
N GLU A 74 29.31 -13.92 2.99
CA GLU A 74 30.58 -13.57 2.35
C GLU A 74 30.64 -13.98 0.87
N SER A 75 29.50 -14.42 0.35
CA SER A 75 29.39 -14.95 -0.99
C SER A 75 29.24 -13.78 -1.98
N PHE A 76 30.35 -13.17 -2.40
CA PHE A 76 30.32 -12.03 -3.35
C PHE A 76 30.63 -12.36 -4.82
N SER A 77 31.17 -13.54 -5.14
CA SER A 77 31.42 -13.99 -6.52
C SER A 77 30.13 -14.14 -7.33
N ARG A 78 30.22 -13.95 -8.64
CA ARG A 78 29.09 -14.14 -9.58
C ARG A 78 29.01 -15.56 -10.16
N ARG A 79 29.95 -16.46 -9.84
CA ARG A 79 30.06 -17.81 -10.44
C ARG A 79 29.43 -18.89 -9.56
N HIS A 80 28.76 -19.87 -10.19
CA HIS A 80 28.21 -21.15 -9.68
C HIS A 80 28.09 -21.28 -8.17
N ARG A 81 26.86 -21.20 -7.66
CA ARG A 81 26.58 -21.29 -6.22
C ARG A 81 25.33 -22.09 -5.94
N MET A 82 25.37 -22.79 -4.81
CA MET A 82 24.20 -23.48 -4.30
C MET A 82 23.15 -22.44 -3.90
N PRO A 83 21.93 -22.52 -4.44
CA PRO A 83 20.86 -21.65 -4.02
C PRO A 83 20.44 -22.00 -2.58
N LYS A 84 20.18 -20.98 -1.77
CA LYS A 84 19.54 -21.11 -0.46
C LYS A 84 18.15 -20.50 -0.54
N THR A 85 17.14 -21.25 -0.13
CA THR A 85 15.78 -20.72 -0.03
C THR A 85 15.69 -19.83 1.20
N ILE A 86 15.37 -18.56 0.99
CA ILE A 86 15.19 -17.55 2.03
C ILE A 86 13.78 -16.97 1.97
N ARG A 87 13.31 -16.38 3.08
CA ARG A 87 12.06 -15.63 3.14
C ARG A 87 12.30 -14.15 2.87
N LEU A 88 11.49 -13.54 2.03
CA LEU A 88 11.60 -12.12 1.69
C LEU A 88 10.24 -11.42 1.77
N THR A 89 10.23 -10.22 2.34
CA THR A 89 9.06 -9.35 2.49
C THR A 89 9.02 -8.32 1.36
N LEU A 90 8.35 -8.65 0.25
CA LEU A 90 8.43 -7.86 -0.99
C LEU A 90 7.77 -6.48 -0.92
N TYR A 91 6.78 -6.33 -0.06
CA TYR A 91 6.15 -5.05 0.28
C TYR A 91 5.81 -5.06 1.77
N ASP A 92 5.83 -3.90 2.40
CA ASP A 92 5.49 -3.77 3.82
C ASP A 92 4.72 -2.49 4.08
N THR A 93 3.94 -2.44 5.16
CA THR A 93 3.22 -1.23 5.55
C THR A 93 4.15 -0.03 5.74
N GLU A 94 5.41 -0.26 6.14
CA GLU A 94 6.46 0.78 6.18
C GLU A 94 6.64 1.47 4.81
N ASP A 95 6.45 0.76 3.70
CA ASP A 95 6.57 1.36 2.37
C ASP A 95 5.54 2.50 2.19
N LEU A 96 4.34 2.32 2.74
CA LEU A 96 3.29 3.35 2.70
C LEU A 96 3.64 4.54 3.58
N ASP A 97 4.31 4.33 4.71
CA ASP A 97 4.80 5.41 5.58
C ASP A 97 5.90 6.19 4.89
N LEU A 98 6.91 5.50 4.37
CA LEU A 98 8.04 6.12 3.67
C LEU A 98 7.58 6.92 2.44
N GLU A 99 6.58 6.44 1.70
CA GLU A 99 6.06 7.18 0.55
C GLU A 99 5.33 8.45 0.97
N LEU A 100 4.57 8.42 2.08
CA LEU A 100 3.91 9.62 2.63
C LEU A 100 4.91 10.65 3.16
N GLU A 101 5.94 10.19 3.86
CA GLU A 101 6.90 11.04 4.56
C GLU A 101 7.93 11.63 3.62
N PHE A 102 8.50 10.80 2.74
CA PHE A 102 9.71 11.13 1.97
C PHE A 102 9.56 10.85 0.46
N GLY A 103 8.42 10.28 0.03
CA GLY A 103 8.12 10.02 -1.37
C GLY A 103 8.64 8.68 -1.91
N LEU A 104 8.31 8.42 -3.17
CA LEU A 104 8.51 7.12 -3.83
C LEU A 104 9.98 6.66 -3.84
N ALA A 105 10.94 7.58 -4.02
CA ALA A 105 12.35 7.22 -4.12
C ALA A 105 12.90 6.64 -2.81
N THR A 106 12.56 7.26 -1.68
CA THR A 106 12.94 6.80 -0.34
C THR A 106 12.22 5.50 0.02
N MET A 107 10.93 5.39 -0.30
CA MET A 107 10.19 4.12 -0.15
C MET A 107 10.85 2.98 -0.91
N GLN A 108 11.17 3.20 -2.20
CA GLN A 108 11.84 2.19 -3.03
C GLN A 108 13.20 1.79 -2.45
N MET A 109 13.93 2.74 -1.85
CA MET A 109 15.18 2.45 -1.16
C MET A 109 14.95 1.60 0.09
N GLY A 110 14.00 1.98 0.96
CA GLY A 110 13.67 1.24 2.17
C GLY A 110 13.29 -0.21 1.86
N ARG A 111 12.45 -0.43 0.84
CA ARG A 111 12.13 -1.77 0.32
C ARG A 111 13.37 -2.52 -0.15
N THR A 112 14.25 -1.87 -0.92
CA THR A 112 15.49 -2.50 -1.42
C THR A 112 16.40 -2.93 -0.27
N LEU A 113 16.60 -2.05 0.73
CA LEU A 113 17.43 -2.33 1.89
C LEU A 113 16.84 -3.43 2.76
N ARG A 114 15.51 -3.42 2.98
CA ARG A 114 14.81 -4.52 3.67
C ARG A 114 15.13 -5.88 3.04
N LEU A 115 15.01 -6.01 1.71
CA LEU A 115 15.30 -7.27 1.02
C LEU A 115 16.77 -7.71 1.17
N ILE A 116 17.70 -6.75 1.12
CA ILE A 116 19.13 -7.02 1.32
C ILE A 116 19.39 -7.50 2.76
N GLU A 117 18.81 -6.83 3.75
CA GLU A 117 18.94 -7.16 5.17
C GLU A 117 18.32 -8.51 5.52
N GLU A 118 17.14 -8.81 4.99
CA GLU A 118 16.46 -10.10 5.18
C GLU A 118 17.25 -11.26 4.57
N ALA A 119 17.83 -11.07 3.39
CA ALA A 119 18.72 -12.06 2.79
C ALA A 119 19.98 -12.26 3.64
N HIS A 120 20.61 -11.16 4.06
CA HIS A 120 21.82 -11.21 4.88
C HIS A 120 21.56 -11.92 6.21
N ARG A 121 20.46 -11.59 6.93
CA ARG A 121 20.08 -12.25 8.19
C ARG A 121 19.92 -13.77 8.04
N GLN A 122 19.50 -14.23 6.87
CA GLN A 122 19.35 -15.65 6.55
C GLN A 122 20.60 -16.27 5.91
N ASP A 123 21.77 -15.67 6.11
CA ASP A 123 23.05 -16.11 5.55
C ASP A 123 23.00 -16.33 4.03
N ALA A 124 22.56 -15.29 3.33
CA ALA A 124 22.48 -15.28 1.87
C ALA A 124 22.68 -13.87 1.31
N LEU A 125 22.93 -13.79 0.00
CA LEU A 125 23.02 -12.53 -0.74
C LEU A 125 22.09 -12.54 -1.97
N LEU A 126 21.55 -11.37 -2.28
CA LEU A 126 20.79 -11.13 -3.51
C LEU A 126 21.70 -10.53 -4.58
N GLY A 127 21.58 -11.01 -5.81
CA GLY A 127 22.24 -10.45 -6.98
C GLY A 127 21.48 -9.24 -7.56
N ALA A 128 22.17 -8.44 -8.37
CA ALA A 128 21.59 -7.25 -9.01
C ALA A 128 20.37 -7.60 -9.89
N LYS A 129 20.42 -8.70 -10.66
CA LYS A 129 19.29 -9.14 -11.49
C LYS A 129 18.07 -9.55 -10.64
N GLN A 130 18.28 -10.24 -9.53
CA GLN A 130 17.21 -10.63 -8.60
C GLN A 130 16.55 -9.38 -8.01
N LEU A 131 17.34 -8.44 -7.47
CA LEU A 131 16.84 -7.18 -6.94
C LEU A 131 16.11 -6.34 -8.02
N THR A 132 16.59 -6.35 -9.27
CA THR A 132 15.90 -5.66 -10.37
C THR A 132 14.50 -6.20 -10.60
N LEU A 133 14.32 -7.52 -10.59
CA LEU A 133 13.01 -8.16 -10.78
C LEU A 133 12.10 -7.98 -9.57
N LEU A 134 12.65 -8.03 -8.35
CA LEU A 134 11.88 -7.85 -7.12
C LEU A 134 11.45 -6.38 -6.92
N CYS A 135 12.32 -5.42 -7.22
CA CYS A 135 12.07 -4.00 -6.98
C CYS A 135 11.58 -3.21 -8.21
N ASN A 136 11.58 -3.81 -9.40
CA ASN A 136 11.25 -3.15 -10.68
C ASN A 136 12.13 -1.93 -11.00
N ILE A 137 13.41 -1.99 -10.60
CA ILE A 137 14.44 -0.95 -10.79
C ILE A 137 15.56 -1.51 -11.67
N THR A 138 15.99 -0.79 -12.70
CA THR A 138 17.07 -1.22 -13.58
C THR A 138 18.39 -1.42 -12.80
N PRO A 139 19.28 -2.34 -13.23
CA PRO A 139 20.53 -2.59 -12.50
C PRO A 139 21.41 -1.35 -12.34
N THR A 140 21.43 -0.46 -13.34
CA THR A 140 22.18 0.80 -13.31
C THR A 140 21.66 1.73 -12.21
N SER A 141 20.34 1.97 -12.17
CA SER A 141 19.74 2.82 -11.14
C SER A 141 19.87 2.21 -9.75
N LEU A 142 19.73 0.88 -9.63
CA LEU A 142 19.93 0.17 -8.38
C LEU A 142 21.37 0.33 -7.86
N ARG A 143 22.37 0.17 -8.73
CA ARG A 143 23.79 0.32 -8.38
C ARG A 143 24.10 1.72 -7.87
N GLN A 144 23.67 2.75 -8.60
CA GLN A 144 23.87 4.16 -8.22
C GLN A 144 23.22 4.47 -6.86
N ARG A 145 22.00 3.98 -6.64
CA ARG A 145 21.27 4.14 -5.37
C ARG A 145 22.01 3.48 -4.21
N LEU A 146 22.39 2.21 -4.35
CA LEU A 146 23.12 1.47 -3.31
C LEU A 146 24.52 2.04 -3.06
N GLN A 147 25.17 2.61 -4.07
CA GLN A 147 26.46 3.28 -3.89
C GLN A 147 26.35 4.45 -2.91
N LYS A 148 25.33 5.32 -3.06
CA LYS A 148 25.09 6.45 -2.13
C LYS A 148 24.89 5.98 -0.68
N VAL A 149 24.14 4.89 -0.50
CA VAL A 149 23.90 4.29 0.82
C VAL A 149 25.20 3.79 1.46
N ARG A 150 26.03 3.08 0.68
CA ARG A 150 27.35 2.62 1.15
C ARG A 150 28.31 3.78 1.40
N GLU A 151 28.21 4.85 0.61
CA GLU A 151 29.00 6.07 0.79
C GLU A 151 28.67 6.79 2.10
N ALA A 152 27.42 6.69 2.57
CA ALA A 152 27.01 7.18 3.89
C ALA A 152 27.54 6.31 5.04
N GLY A 153 28.07 5.11 4.75
CA GLY A 153 28.59 4.17 5.76
C GLY A 153 27.61 3.05 6.15
N ILE A 154 26.50 2.90 5.43
CA ILE A 154 25.54 1.81 5.66
C ILE A 154 25.99 0.55 4.90
N TRP A 155 26.04 -0.57 5.60
CA TRP A 155 26.32 -1.88 5.04
C TRP A 155 25.10 -2.38 4.25
N ALA A 156 25.28 -2.55 2.95
CA ALA A 156 24.25 -3.05 2.02
C ALA A 156 24.86 -4.05 1.04
N PRO A 157 25.16 -5.28 1.48
CA PRO A 157 25.87 -6.27 0.68
C PRO A 157 24.98 -6.86 -0.41
N VAL A 158 25.53 -7.03 -1.60
CA VAL A 158 24.87 -7.71 -2.73
C VAL A 158 25.85 -8.64 -3.39
N ALA A 159 25.38 -9.71 -4.01
CA ALA A 159 26.26 -10.56 -4.80
C ALA A 159 26.86 -9.76 -5.97
N GLY A 160 28.19 -9.85 -6.13
CA GLY A 160 28.96 -9.04 -7.08
C GLY A 160 29.44 -7.69 -6.53
N LEU A 161 29.41 -7.46 -5.21
CA LEU A 161 30.04 -6.31 -4.56
C LEU A 161 31.56 -6.33 -4.77
N SER A 162 32.16 -5.19 -5.11
CA SER A 162 33.59 -5.09 -5.41
C SER A 162 34.45 -5.32 -4.15
N ARG A 163 35.71 -5.75 -4.33
CA ARG A 163 36.67 -5.88 -3.22
C ARG A 163 36.83 -4.58 -2.43
N VAL A 164 37.02 -3.46 -3.13
CA VAL A 164 37.14 -2.12 -2.52
C VAL A 164 35.91 -1.78 -1.65
N ALA A 165 34.70 -2.06 -2.13
CA ALA A 165 33.49 -1.77 -1.36
C ALA A 165 33.31 -2.70 -0.14
N ARG A 166 33.86 -3.92 -0.20
CA ARG A 166 33.88 -4.86 0.93
C ARG A 166 34.87 -4.43 2.00
N GLU A 167 36.09 -4.08 1.59
CA GLU A 167 37.15 -3.61 2.50
C GLU A 167 36.76 -2.30 3.20
N ARG A 168 35.99 -1.43 2.52
CA ARG A 168 35.41 -0.23 3.16
C ARG A 168 34.44 -0.55 4.30
N GLY A 169 33.74 -1.69 4.23
CA GLY A 169 32.75 -2.09 5.23
C GLY A 169 31.57 -1.13 5.37
N GLY A 170 30.98 -1.12 6.56
CA GLY A 170 29.86 -0.27 6.94
C GLY A 170 29.16 -0.81 8.20
N GLN A 171 28.25 -0.03 8.77
CA GLN A 171 27.40 -0.47 9.88
C GLN A 171 26.07 -1.00 9.35
N LEU A 172 25.45 -1.94 10.07
CA LEU A 172 24.05 -2.29 9.82
C LEU A 172 23.18 -1.03 9.86
N ARG A 173 22.15 -0.96 9.03
CA ARG A 173 21.36 0.27 8.81
C ARG A 173 20.77 0.86 10.10
N SER A 174 20.26 0.01 10.98
CA SER A 174 19.77 0.39 12.30
C SER A 174 20.89 0.92 13.20
N THR A 175 22.00 0.20 13.30
CA THR A 175 23.18 0.58 14.09
C THR A 175 23.78 1.90 13.59
N TRP A 176 23.84 2.09 12.27
CA TRP A 176 24.27 3.34 11.64
C TRP A 176 23.38 4.49 12.12
N LEU A 177 22.06 4.36 11.96
CA LEU A 177 21.12 5.41 12.36
C LEU A 177 21.25 5.73 13.85
N LEU A 178 21.27 4.69 14.71
CA LEU A 178 21.41 4.85 16.16
C LEU A 178 22.70 5.55 16.53
N SER A 179 23.84 5.14 15.96
CA SER A 179 25.14 5.73 16.27
C SER A 179 25.22 7.21 15.87
N ARG A 180 24.65 7.58 14.72
CA ARG A 180 24.62 8.98 14.26
C ARG A 180 23.65 9.82 15.09
N TYR A 181 22.50 9.25 15.44
CA TYR A 181 21.54 9.89 16.34
C TYR A 181 22.15 10.17 17.71
N LEU A 182 22.83 9.18 18.31
CA LEU A 182 23.55 9.33 19.58
C LEU A 182 24.73 10.31 19.49
N ALA A 183 25.26 10.56 18.28
CA ALA A 183 26.24 11.60 18.02
C ALA A 183 25.64 13.01 17.88
N GLY A 184 24.31 13.15 17.94
CA GLY A 184 23.60 14.43 17.86
C GLY A 184 23.23 14.88 16.44
N GLU A 185 23.32 13.99 15.44
CA GLU A 185 22.96 14.34 14.06
C GLU A 185 21.43 14.49 13.85
N ASN A 186 21.03 15.23 12.82
CA ASN A 186 19.63 15.52 12.56
C ASN A 186 18.83 14.27 12.16
N LEU A 187 17.87 13.90 13.01
CA LEU A 187 17.08 12.68 12.85
C LEU A 187 16.28 12.60 11.53
N THR A 188 15.86 13.74 10.95
CA THR A 188 15.12 13.74 9.68
C THR A 188 16.03 13.34 8.53
N ASP A 189 17.25 13.87 8.48
CA ASP A 189 18.23 13.56 7.43
C ASP A 189 18.73 12.11 7.56
N LEU A 190 18.92 11.64 8.79
CA LEU A 190 19.26 10.23 9.06
C LEU A 190 18.17 9.29 8.55
N ARG A 191 16.90 9.59 8.81
CA ARG A 191 15.76 8.78 8.35
C ARG A 191 15.60 8.77 6.83
N ILE A 192 15.85 9.89 6.16
CA ILE A 192 15.86 9.94 4.68
C ILE A 192 16.97 9.04 4.13
N THR A 193 18.18 9.15 4.69
CA THR A 193 19.36 8.39 4.23
C THR A 193 19.23 6.89 4.49
N ALA A 194 18.79 6.51 5.69
CA ALA A 194 18.53 5.12 6.06
C ALA A 194 17.20 4.59 5.51
N ALA A 195 16.36 5.43 4.92
CA ALA A 195 15.01 5.09 4.48
C ALA A 195 14.21 4.36 5.57
N ILE A 196 14.08 5.00 6.74
CA ILE A 196 13.37 4.49 7.93
C ILE A 196 12.18 5.40 8.23
N SER A 197 10.99 4.81 8.33
CA SER A 197 9.77 5.57 8.65
C SER A 197 9.74 6.01 10.11
N ARG A 198 8.82 6.91 10.48
CA ARG A 198 8.68 7.35 11.88
C ARG A 198 8.28 6.19 12.78
N ASP A 199 7.36 5.36 12.31
CA ASP A 199 6.85 4.23 13.08
C ASP A 199 7.92 3.14 13.22
N ARG A 200 8.71 2.88 12.16
CA ARG A 200 9.86 1.98 12.24
C ARG A 200 10.96 2.51 13.16
N LEU A 201 11.19 3.83 13.17
CA LEU A 201 12.13 4.44 14.11
C LEU A 201 11.69 4.23 15.57
N ARG A 202 10.40 4.44 15.86
CA ARG A 202 9.87 4.21 17.22
C ARG A 202 10.07 2.77 17.67
N ASP A 203 9.77 1.81 16.80
CA ASP A 203 10.01 0.38 17.04
C ASP A 203 11.51 0.09 17.27
N LEU A 204 12.38 0.71 16.47
CA LEU A 204 13.83 0.61 16.63
C LEU A 204 14.31 1.17 17.97
N PHE A 205 13.84 2.35 18.37
CA PHE A 205 14.20 2.97 19.65
C PHE A 205 13.72 2.14 20.84
N ALA A 206 12.50 1.63 20.81
CA ALA A 206 11.97 0.76 21.85
C ALA A 206 12.79 -0.54 21.99
N ARG A 207 13.14 -1.19 20.86
CA ARG A 207 13.97 -2.41 20.85
C ARG A 207 15.40 -2.14 21.30
N PHE A 208 16.01 -1.05 20.83
CA PHE A 208 17.34 -0.64 21.25
C PHE A 208 17.38 -0.32 22.74
N SER A 209 16.39 0.41 23.26
CA SER A 209 16.27 0.74 24.69
C SER A 209 16.16 -0.52 25.55
N TYR A 210 15.34 -1.49 25.13
CA TYR A 210 15.26 -2.79 25.80
C TYR A 210 16.61 -3.52 25.81
N THR A 211 17.27 -3.59 24.65
CA THR A 211 18.59 -4.22 24.50
C THR A 211 19.64 -3.53 25.37
N ALA A 212 19.67 -2.19 25.38
CA ALA A 212 20.60 -1.39 26.15
C ALA A 212 20.44 -1.64 27.66
N ARG A 213 19.22 -1.74 28.17
CA ARG A 213 18.97 -2.11 29.57
C ARG A 213 19.53 -3.48 29.93
N LEU A 214 19.32 -4.49 29.08
CA LEU A 214 19.89 -5.83 29.31
C LEU A 214 21.42 -5.81 29.28
N VAL A 215 22.03 -5.08 28.35
CA VAL A 215 23.49 -4.95 28.23
C VAL A 215 24.07 -4.29 29.48
N LEU A 216 23.45 -3.21 29.95
CA LEU A 216 23.88 -2.48 31.15
C LEU A 216 23.66 -3.29 32.43
N ALA A 217 22.62 -4.13 32.48
CA ALA A 217 22.36 -5.04 33.60
C ALA A 217 23.28 -6.28 33.61
N GLY A 218 23.98 -6.58 32.50
CA GLY A 218 24.78 -7.79 32.35
C GLY A 218 23.99 -9.04 31.93
N ASP A 219 22.70 -8.89 31.63
CA ASP A 219 21.77 -9.99 31.28
C ASP A 219 21.60 -10.17 29.76
N PHE A 220 22.40 -9.49 28.94
CA PHE A 220 22.25 -9.52 27.49
C PHE A 220 22.70 -10.86 26.89
N GLN A 221 21.80 -11.47 26.12
CA GLN A 221 22.07 -12.63 25.28
C GLN A 221 21.73 -12.30 23.81
N PRO A 222 22.71 -12.34 22.89
CA PRO A 222 22.47 -11.97 21.49
C PRO A 222 21.60 -13.02 20.79
N GLN A 223 20.48 -12.59 20.19
CA GLN A 223 19.65 -13.46 19.35
C GLN A 223 19.86 -13.19 17.86
N GLU A 224 20.16 -11.94 17.50
CA GLU A 224 20.44 -11.52 16.13
C GLU A 224 21.78 -10.78 15.98
N PRO A 225 22.41 -10.80 14.79
CA PRO A 225 23.59 -9.99 14.50
C PRO A 225 23.35 -8.48 14.74
N GLU A 226 22.11 -8.03 14.54
CA GLU A 226 21.70 -6.64 14.77
C GLU A 226 21.80 -6.24 16.25
N GLU A 227 21.35 -7.10 17.17
CA GLU A 227 21.43 -6.88 18.61
C GLU A 227 22.88 -6.90 19.11
N THR A 228 23.72 -7.75 18.52
CA THR A 228 25.16 -7.79 18.82
C THR A 228 25.83 -6.46 18.46
N ALA A 229 25.47 -5.91 17.30
CA ALA A 229 25.97 -4.60 16.87
C ALA A 229 25.43 -3.46 17.77
N TRP A 230 24.20 -3.56 18.26
CA TRP A 230 23.63 -2.61 19.22
C TRP A 230 24.32 -2.71 20.59
N ALA A 231 24.60 -3.90 21.10
CA ALA A 231 25.32 -4.09 22.36
C ALA A 231 26.72 -3.47 22.31
N SER A 232 27.43 -3.66 21.18
CA SER A 232 28.72 -3.01 20.94
C SER A 232 28.60 -1.48 20.94
N LEU A 233 27.52 -0.95 20.34
CA LEU A 233 27.23 0.48 20.35
C LEU A 233 26.93 1.01 21.77
N VAL A 234 26.16 0.28 22.56
CA VAL A 234 25.85 0.63 23.96
C VAL A 234 27.13 0.71 24.77
N GLN A 235 28.00 -0.30 24.68
CA GLN A 235 29.29 -0.32 25.39
C GLN A 235 30.23 0.82 24.97
N ALA A 236 30.17 1.24 23.71
CA ALA A 236 30.98 2.33 23.17
C ALA A 236 30.38 3.73 23.40
N THR A 237 29.15 3.84 23.89
CA THR A 237 28.44 5.12 24.05
C THR A 237 28.44 5.57 25.51
N PRO A 238 28.85 6.82 25.80
CA PRO A 238 28.78 7.36 27.15
C PRO A 238 27.34 7.36 27.73
N PRO A 239 27.15 7.07 29.03
CA PRO A 239 25.82 6.98 29.65
C PRO A 239 24.92 8.20 29.43
N GLU A 240 25.49 9.41 29.44
CA GLU A 240 24.75 10.66 29.24
C GLU A 240 24.09 10.76 27.86
N ARG A 241 24.67 10.13 26.83
CA ARG A 241 24.09 10.09 25.49
C ARG A 241 23.06 8.98 25.33
N LEU A 242 23.14 7.93 26.14
CA LEU A 242 22.17 6.82 26.15
C LEU A 242 20.88 7.19 26.90
N ALA A 243 20.98 8.05 27.93
CA ALA A 243 19.86 8.40 28.80
C ALA A 243 18.55 8.73 28.05
N PRO A 244 18.53 9.56 26.99
CA PRO A 244 17.29 9.89 26.28
C PRO A 244 16.56 8.69 25.66
N LEU A 245 17.28 7.61 25.35
CA LEU A 245 16.69 6.38 24.78
C LEU A 245 16.29 5.37 25.86
N LEU A 246 16.90 5.42 27.05
CA LEU A 246 16.58 4.49 28.15
C LEU A 246 15.21 4.79 28.79
N ASP A 247 14.73 6.02 28.67
CA ASP A 247 13.41 6.46 29.13
C ASP A 247 12.25 5.91 28.26
N GLU A 248 12.54 5.39 27.06
CA GLU A 248 11.53 4.78 26.20
C GLU A 248 11.00 3.46 26.82
N PRO A 249 9.69 3.21 26.78
CA PRO A 249 9.12 1.93 27.20
C PRO A 249 9.67 0.83 26.27
N GLY A 250 10.51 -0.03 26.83
CA GLY A 250 11.16 -1.09 26.08
C GLY A 250 10.15 -2.15 25.71
N ILE A 251 10.13 -2.56 24.45
CA ILE A 251 9.36 -3.72 24.02
C ILE A 251 10.34 -4.88 23.92
N GLY A 252 10.20 -5.86 24.82
CA GLY A 252 10.97 -7.10 24.77
C GLY A 252 10.66 -7.92 23.51
N SER A 253 11.43 -8.99 23.28
CA SER A 253 11.17 -9.88 22.16
C SER A 253 9.77 -10.49 22.25
N THR A 254 9.07 -10.56 21.11
CA THR A 254 7.73 -11.15 21.02
C THR A 254 7.81 -12.65 21.29
N THR A 255 7.21 -13.10 22.40
CA THR A 255 7.06 -14.52 22.71
C THR A 255 6.18 -15.23 21.69
N ASN A 256 6.57 -16.44 21.29
CA ASN A 256 5.76 -17.31 20.46
C ASN A 256 4.73 -18.11 21.28
N ASP A 257 4.90 -18.16 22.61
CA ASP A 257 4.01 -18.90 23.48
C ASP A 257 2.66 -18.18 23.66
N TRP A 258 1.57 -18.91 23.44
CA TRP A 258 0.22 -18.39 23.60
C TRP A 258 -0.09 -18.02 25.05
N SER A 259 0.40 -18.79 26.04
CA SER A 259 0.09 -18.51 27.45
C SER A 259 0.66 -17.17 27.88
N ALA A 260 1.94 -16.93 27.61
CA ALA A 260 2.60 -15.67 27.88
C ALA A 260 1.97 -14.51 27.10
N PHE A 261 1.63 -14.73 25.82
CA PHE A 261 0.95 -13.71 25.01
C PHE A 261 -0.43 -13.35 25.58
N ARG A 262 -1.22 -14.36 25.94
CA ARG A 262 -2.55 -14.22 26.57
C ARG A 262 -2.47 -13.40 27.86
N THR A 263 -1.51 -13.68 28.74
CA THR A 263 -1.32 -12.91 29.98
C THR A 263 -1.01 -11.45 29.70
N GLY A 264 -0.19 -11.16 28.69
CA GLY A 264 0.06 -9.77 28.29
C GLY A 264 -1.20 -9.07 27.75
N LEU A 265 -2.05 -9.78 27.01
CA LEU A 265 -3.34 -9.23 26.55
C LEU A 265 -4.33 -9.00 27.69
N GLU A 266 -4.37 -9.88 28.69
CA GLU A 266 -5.18 -9.72 29.90
C GLU A 266 -4.80 -8.45 30.67
N GLN A 267 -3.50 -8.21 30.86
CA GLN A 267 -2.97 -7.08 31.60
C GLN A 267 -3.15 -5.75 30.85
N ASP A 268 -2.81 -5.72 29.57
CA ASP A 268 -2.70 -4.46 28.82
C ASP A 268 -4.03 -3.99 28.23
N PHE A 269 -5.00 -4.89 28.02
CA PHE A 269 -6.30 -4.60 27.42
C PHE A 269 -7.49 -4.97 28.31
N ALA A 270 -7.26 -5.46 29.54
CA ALA A 270 -8.30 -5.86 30.49
C ALA A 270 -9.34 -6.83 29.86
N LEU A 271 -8.89 -7.74 29.01
CA LEU A 271 -9.78 -8.63 28.25
C LEU A 271 -10.39 -9.72 29.13
N SER A 272 -11.70 -9.95 28.98
CA SER A 272 -12.38 -11.05 29.65
C SER A 272 -11.97 -12.41 29.07
N PRO A 273 -12.10 -13.52 29.84
CA PRO A 273 -11.82 -14.86 29.34
C PRO A 273 -12.60 -15.23 28.07
N VAL A 274 -13.81 -14.69 27.90
CA VAL A 274 -14.65 -14.90 26.71
C VAL A 274 -14.04 -14.22 25.49
N LYS A 275 -13.63 -12.94 25.61
CA LYS A 275 -12.98 -12.21 24.52
C LYS A 275 -11.67 -12.87 24.09
N LEU A 276 -10.88 -13.38 25.04
CA LEU A 276 -9.63 -14.08 24.73
C LEU A 276 -9.84 -15.38 23.96
N ARG A 277 -10.91 -16.14 24.26
CA ARG A 277 -11.27 -17.32 23.46
C ARG A 277 -11.66 -16.93 22.04
N ALA A 278 -12.49 -15.90 21.88
CA ALA A 278 -12.88 -15.43 20.55
C ALA A 278 -11.67 -14.91 19.76
N ILE A 279 -10.75 -14.16 20.38
CA ILE A 279 -9.50 -13.74 19.74
C ILE A 279 -8.68 -14.95 19.30
N ARG A 280 -8.59 -16.00 20.13
CA ARG A 280 -7.89 -17.24 19.79
C ARG A 280 -8.49 -17.90 18.56
N GLU A 281 -9.81 -18.00 18.47
CA GLU A 281 -10.52 -18.56 17.31
C GLU A 281 -10.23 -17.76 16.03
N ILE A 282 -10.32 -16.41 16.10
CA ILE A 282 -9.97 -15.50 14.99
C ILE A 282 -8.51 -15.72 14.53
N VAL A 283 -7.59 -15.85 15.50
CA VAL A 283 -6.16 -16.06 15.25
C VAL A 283 -5.90 -17.41 14.61
N GLU A 284 -6.52 -18.49 15.11
CA GLU A 284 -6.41 -19.84 14.55
C GLU A 284 -6.94 -19.91 13.11
N GLU A 285 -8.07 -19.26 12.81
CA GLU A 285 -8.62 -19.16 11.46
C GLU A 285 -7.68 -18.42 10.49
N LEU A 286 -7.12 -17.27 10.93
CA LEU A 286 -6.18 -16.49 10.12
C LEU A 286 -4.86 -17.24 9.91
N MET A 287 -4.35 -17.91 10.94
CA MET A 287 -3.15 -18.74 10.82
C MET A 287 -3.38 -19.91 9.86
N ALA A 288 -4.54 -20.56 9.89
CA ALA A 288 -4.89 -21.61 8.94
C ALA A 288 -4.88 -21.07 7.50
N THR A 289 -5.44 -19.88 7.28
CA THR A 289 -5.43 -19.20 5.98
C THR A 289 -4.01 -18.87 5.51
N LEU A 290 -3.16 -18.34 6.40
CA LEU A 290 -1.77 -17.96 6.06
C LEU A 290 -0.83 -19.16 5.89
N SER A 291 -1.13 -20.25 6.58
CA SER A 291 -0.36 -21.51 6.56
C SER A 291 -0.80 -22.45 5.44
N ALA A 292 -1.89 -22.13 4.74
CA ALA A 292 -2.31 -22.85 3.54
C ALA A 292 -1.14 -22.94 2.55
N SER A 293 -0.98 -24.12 1.93
CA SER A 293 0.09 -24.33 0.96
C SER A 293 -0.11 -23.39 -0.23
N ARG A 294 0.91 -22.59 -0.52
CA ARG A 294 0.96 -21.69 -1.68
C ARG A 294 2.36 -21.73 -2.30
N PRO A 295 2.48 -21.54 -3.62
CA PRO A 295 3.76 -21.52 -4.32
C PRO A 295 4.76 -20.58 -3.66
N ASP A 296 6.05 -20.91 -3.76
CA ASP A 296 7.11 -20.19 -3.05
C ASP A 296 7.10 -18.68 -3.33
N THR A 297 6.85 -18.28 -4.57
CA THR A 297 6.90 -16.90 -5.04
C THR A 297 5.57 -16.14 -4.89
N ASP A 298 4.60 -16.73 -4.20
CA ASP A 298 3.25 -16.20 -4.09
C ASP A 298 2.97 -15.55 -2.72
N VAL A 299 2.30 -14.40 -2.77
CA VAL A 299 1.81 -13.66 -1.60
C VAL A 299 0.30 -13.82 -1.45
N VAL A 300 -0.22 -13.57 -0.25
CA VAL A 300 -1.65 -13.41 0.04
C VAL A 300 -1.90 -11.92 0.17
N TYR A 301 -2.83 -11.41 -0.65
CA TYR A 301 -3.23 -10.02 -0.63
C TYR A 301 -4.74 -9.92 -0.49
N TRP A 302 -5.23 -9.06 0.40
CA TRP A 302 -6.67 -8.84 0.53
C TRP A 302 -7.12 -7.79 -0.48
N ALA A 303 -8.02 -8.18 -1.38
CA ALA A 303 -8.56 -7.30 -2.41
C ALA A 303 -10.07 -7.18 -2.24
N VAL A 304 -10.67 -6.13 -2.83
CA VAL A 304 -12.12 -5.91 -2.75
C VAL A 304 -12.81 -6.99 -3.57
N ALA A 305 -13.77 -7.70 -2.97
CA ALA A 305 -14.51 -8.76 -3.64
C ALA A 305 -15.17 -8.27 -4.93
N SER A 306 -15.21 -9.12 -5.95
CA SER A 306 -15.75 -8.78 -7.28
C SER A 306 -17.26 -8.52 -7.27
N THR A 307 -17.94 -8.97 -6.22
CA THR A 307 -19.38 -8.77 -5.98
C THR A 307 -19.69 -7.42 -5.31
N GLU A 308 -18.68 -6.65 -4.90
CA GLU A 308 -18.91 -5.36 -4.23
C GLU A 308 -19.19 -4.25 -5.26
N PRO A 309 -20.31 -3.51 -5.12
CA PRO A 309 -20.72 -2.51 -6.10
C PRO A 309 -19.78 -1.29 -6.13
N ALA A 310 -19.93 -0.50 -7.20
CA ALA A 310 -19.28 0.81 -7.28
C ALA A 310 -19.81 1.76 -6.17
N GLY A 311 -18.97 2.72 -5.76
CA GLY A 311 -19.38 3.76 -4.80
C GLY A 311 -19.44 3.34 -3.33
N LYS A 312 -19.49 2.04 -3.01
CA LYS A 312 -19.41 1.57 -1.61
C LYS A 312 -18.08 2.05 -0.98
N PRO A 313 -18.11 2.69 0.21
CA PRO A 313 -16.91 3.06 0.92
C PRO A 313 -16.01 1.84 1.13
N LEU A 314 -14.69 2.02 0.98
CA LEU A 314 -13.75 0.91 1.08
C LEU A 314 -13.78 0.23 2.45
N GLU A 315 -14.09 0.97 3.53
CA GLU A 315 -14.25 0.43 4.89
C GLU A 315 -15.38 -0.59 4.98
N ALA A 316 -16.44 -0.42 4.19
CA ALA A 316 -17.59 -1.31 4.19
C ALA A 316 -17.49 -2.40 3.11
N CYS A 317 -16.46 -2.37 2.26
CA CYS A 317 -16.28 -3.38 1.22
C CYS A 317 -15.75 -4.67 1.83
N ARG A 318 -16.40 -5.79 1.54
CA ARG A 318 -15.86 -7.11 1.84
C ARG A 318 -14.53 -7.29 1.11
N LEU A 319 -13.51 -7.64 1.88
CA LEU A 319 -12.21 -8.03 1.36
C LEU A 319 -12.13 -9.55 1.29
N VAL A 320 -11.51 -10.07 0.23
CA VAL A 320 -11.22 -11.51 0.10
C VAL A 320 -9.73 -11.71 -0.16
N PRO A 321 -9.12 -12.76 0.42
CA PRO A 321 -7.72 -13.08 0.18
C PRO A 321 -7.57 -13.61 -1.24
N VAL A 322 -6.62 -13.04 -1.98
CA VAL A 322 -6.19 -13.53 -3.30
C VAL A 322 -4.71 -13.88 -3.29
N THR A 323 -4.35 -14.90 -4.06
CA THR A 323 -2.96 -15.34 -4.20
C THR A 323 -2.34 -14.66 -5.42
N LEU A 324 -1.21 -13.96 -5.23
CA LEU A 324 -0.52 -13.21 -6.29
C LEU A 324 0.93 -13.66 -6.45
N THR A 325 1.34 -13.99 -7.67
CA THR A 325 2.70 -14.42 -8.01
C THR A 325 3.58 -13.21 -8.28
N LEU A 326 4.38 -12.78 -7.29
CA LEU A 326 5.16 -11.54 -7.38
C LEU A 326 6.49 -11.69 -8.14
N TYR A 327 6.95 -12.93 -8.29
CA TYR A 327 8.13 -13.27 -9.07
C TYR A 327 7.82 -14.47 -9.97
N ASP A 328 8.13 -14.34 -11.25
CA ASP A 328 8.03 -15.42 -12.22
C ASP A 328 9.34 -15.46 -13.00
N PRO A 329 10.03 -16.62 -13.10
CA PRO A 329 11.25 -16.74 -13.89
C PRO A 329 11.07 -16.34 -15.37
N ARG A 330 9.84 -16.44 -15.89
CA ARG A 330 9.49 -16.03 -17.27
C ARG A 330 9.52 -14.52 -17.48
N ASP A 331 9.52 -13.73 -16.40
CA ASP A 331 9.71 -12.28 -16.46
C ASP A 331 11.14 -11.89 -16.90
N ILE A 332 12.07 -12.85 -16.93
CA ILE A 332 13.43 -12.62 -17.41
C ILE A 332 13.39 -12.67 -18.94
N PRO A 333 13.64 -11.55 -19.64
CA PRO A 333 13.70 -11.56 -21.09
C PRO A 333 14.87 -12.43 -21.55
N PRO A 334 14.75 -13.05 -22.74
CA PRO A 334 15.86 -13.79 -23.34
C PRO A 334 17.12 -12.90 -23.43
N PRO A 335 18.32 -13.47 -23.25
CA PRO A 335 19.57 -12.71 -23.31
C PRO A 335 19.75 -11.91 -24.60
N GLU A 336 19.18 -12.36 -25.71
CA GLU A 336 19.22 -11.72 -27.03
C GLU A 336 18.39 -10.43 -27.06
N VAL A 337 17.36 -10.33 -26.21
CA VAL A 337 16.44 -9.19 -26.13
C VAL A 337 16.94 -8.14 -25.15
N ASP A 338 17.30 -8.56 -23.93
CA ASP A 338 17.81 -7.67 -22.88
C ASP A 338 18.65 -8.44 -21.86
N ARG A 339 19.86 -8.83 -22.27
CA ARG A 339 20.86 -9.54 -21.44
C ARG A 339 21.06 -8.94 -20.05
N ASP A 340 21.02 -7.61 -19.98
CA ASP A 340 21.40 -6.83 -18.81
C ASP A 340 20.20 -6.29 -18.03
N LEU A 341 18.96 -6.64 -18.40
CA LEU A 341 17.72 -6.17 -17.75
C LEU A 341 17.63 -4.64 -17.64
N ASN A 342 18.11 -3.93 -18.66
CA ASN A 342 18.10 -2.47 -18.68
C ASN A 342 16.72 -1.88 -18.99
N ARG A 343 15.76 -2.68 -19.46
CA ARG A 343 14.40 -2.29 -19.80
C ARG A 343 13.37 -3.05 -18.97
N VAL A 344 12.95 -2.44 -17.87
CA VAL A 344 11.95 -3.05 -16.95
C VAL A 344 10.49 -2.75 -17.34
N SER A 345 10.21 -2.01 -18.41
CA SER A 345 8.83 -1.63 -18.79
C SER A 345 7.97 -2.84 -19.18
N GLY A 346 8.53 -3.81 -19.91
CA GLY A 346 7.85 -5.06 -20.26
C GLY A 346 7.50 -5.87 -19.02
N VAL A 347 8.50 -6.12 -18.17
CA VAL A 347 8.33 -6.80 -16.86
C VAL A 347 7.25 -6.14 -16.01
N LYS A 348 7.23 -4.80 -15.95
CA LYS A 348 6.21 -4.04 -15.20
C LYS A 348 4.80 -4.30 -15.75
N LEU A 349 4.64 -4.32 -17.07
CA LEU A 349 3.34 -4.55 -17.71
C LEU A 349 2.87 -5.99 -17.47
N GLU A 350 3.75 -6.98 -17.65
CA GLU A 350 3.45 -8.39 -17.39
C GLU A 350 2.99 -8.62 -15.95
N LYS A 351 3.69 -8.01 -14.98
CA LYS A 351 3.28 -8.06 -13.57
C LYS A 351 1.92 -7.40 -13.33
N VAL A 352 1.66 -6.23 -13.92
CA VAL A 352 0.35 -5.55 -13.80
C VAL A 352 -0.78 -6.45 -14.31
N VAL A 353 -0.60 -7.06 -15.48
CA VAL A 353 -1.58 -7.99 -16.07
C VAL A 353 -1.75 -9.22 -15.20
N ARG A 354 -0.65 -9.84 -14.78
CA ARG A 354 -0.64 -11.04 -13.94
C ARG A 354 -1.39 -10.80 -12.63
N TYR A 355 -1.05 -9.75 -11.90
CA TYR A 355 -1.65 -9.48 -10.58
C TYR A 355 -3.14 -9.19 -10.70
N ALA A 356 -3.55 -8.36 -11.66
CA ALA A 356 -4.97 -8.06 -11.89
C ALA A 356 -5.76 -9.32 -12.30
N THR A 357 -5.20 -10.15 -13.19
CA THR A 357 -5.84 -11.38 -13.65
C THR A 357 -5.95 -12.41 -12.54
N GLN A 358 -4.90 -12.60 -11.73
CA GLN A 358 -4.91 -13.50 -10.59
C GLN A 358 -5.91 -13.05 -9.53
N ALA A 359 -5.99 -11.75 -9.24
CA ALA A 359 -7.01 -11.21 -8.34
C ALA A 359 -8.43 -11.50 -8.86
N LYS A 360 -8.71 -11.25 -10.15
CA LYS A 360 -10.02 -11.54 -10.77
C LYS A 360 -10.37 -13.03 -10.64
N ARG A 361 -9.42 -13.93 -10.91
CA ARG A 361 -9.61 -15.38 -10.74
C ARG A 361 -9.91 -15.77 -9.29
N GLY A 362 -9.34 -15.04 -8.32
CA GLY A 362 -9.62 -15.18 -6.90
C GLY A 362 -10.91 -14.48 -6.43
N GLY A 363 -11.74 -13.97 -7.34
CA GLY A 363 -13.01 -13.33 -6.99
C GLY A 363 -12.86 -11.91 -6.44
N ALA A 364 -11.81 -11.18 -6.82
CA ALA A 364 -11.60 -9.80 -6.39
C ALA A 364 -10.99 -8.90 -7.48
N TYR A 365 -11.02 -7.60 -7.24
CA TYR A 365 -10.40 -6.63 -8.14
C TYR A 365 -9.36 -5.75 -7.43
N LEU A 366 -8.23 -5.55 -8.10
CA LEU A 366 -7.19 -4.61 -7.69
C LEU A 366 -7.49 -3.20 -8.21
N THR A 367 -7.00 -2.21 -7.49
CA THR A 367 -6.98 -0.80 -7.88
C THR A 367 -5.57 -0.38 -8.31
N TYR A 368 -5.43 0.81 -8.91
CA TYR A 368 -4.10 1.39 -9.17
C TYR A 368 -3.30 1.66 -7.89
N ALA A 369 -3.95 1.89 -6.75
CA ALA A 369 -3.27 2.05 -5.46
C ALA A 369 -2.67 0.72 -4.98
N ASP A 370 -3.40 -0.38 -5.16
CA ASP A 370 -2.94 -1.72 -4.81
C ASP A 370 -1.74 -2.12 -5.68
N LEU A 371 -1.84 -1.93 -6.99
CA LEU A 371 -0.72 -2.20 -7.90
C LEU A 371 0.50 -1.33 -7.60
N SER A 372 0.30 -0.06 -7.23
CA SER A 372 1.38 0.84 -6.84
C SER A 372 2.15 0.32 -5.64
N TYR A 373 1.41 -0.13 -4.63
CA TYR A 373 2.00 -0.70 -3.43
C TYR A 373 2.73 -2.01 -3.71
N LEU A 374 2.09 -2.94 -4.42
CA LEU A 374 2.68 -4.24 -4.77
C LEU A 374 3.94 -4.09 -5.63
N LEU A 375 3.95 -3.16 -6.59
CA LEU A 375 5.07 -2.98 -7.53
C LEU A 375 6.12 -1.97 -7.06
N GLY A 376 5.78 -1.08 -6.13
CA GLY A 376 6.62 0.05 -5.75
C GLY A 376 6.74 1.09 -6.86
N ILE A 377 5.66 1.33 -7.62
CA ILE A 377 5.63 2.21 -8.80
C ILE A 377 4.46 3.16 -8.69
N HIS A 378 4.70 4.45 -8.96
CA HIS A 378 3.66 5.46 -8.88
C HIS A 378 2.38 5.08 -9.69
N PRO A 379 1.16 5.29 -9.14
CA PRO A 379 -0.09 4.88 -9.78
C PRO A 379 -0.29 5.47 -11.17
N GLU A 380 0.17 6.70 -11.41
CA GLU A 380 0.07 7.33 -12.73
C GLU A 380 1.01 6.72 -13.77
N ALA A 381 2.17 6.21 -13.34
CA ALA A 381 3.07 5.50 -14.23
C ALA A 381 2.45 4.15 -14.64
N ILE A 382 1.78 3.46 -13.73
CA ILE A 382 1.02 2.24 -14.02
C ILE A 382 -0.14 2.57 -14.97
N ALA A 383 -0.94 3.60 -14.68
CA ALA A 383 -2.04 4.01 -15.55
C ALA A 383 -1.56 4.40 -16.96
N ARG A 384 -0.41 5.08 -17.08
CA ARG A 384 0.21 5.39 -18.38
C ARG A 384 0.67 4.13 -19.11
N LEU A 385 1.26 3.18 -18.37
CA LEU A 385 1.71 1.90 -18.92
C LEU A 385 0.54 1.08 -19.47
N VAL A 386 -0.57 0.98 -18.72
CA VAL A 386 -1.80 0.31 -19.19
C VAL A 386 -2.37 1.02 -20.40
N LYS A 387 -2.49 2.36 -20.37
CA LYS A 387 -3.03 3.15 -21.49
C LYS A 387 -2.19 3.02 -22.77
N ALA A 388 -0.87 2.88 -22.65
CA ALA A 388 0.02 2.70 -23.79
C ALA A 388 -0.12 1.32 -24.45
N ASN A 389 -0.83 0.38 -23.82
CA ASN A 389 -1.03 -0.99 -24.30
C ASN A 389 -2.52 -1.33 -24.39
N PRO A 390 -3.32 -0.65 -25.25
CA PRO A 390 -4.78 -0.77 -25.27
C PRO A 390 -5.29 -2.16 -25.68
N LYS A 391 -4.45 -2.98 -26.33
CA LYS A 391 -4.76 -4.37 -26.69
C LYS A 391 -4.70 -5.32 -25.50
N VAL A 392 -4.14 -4.88 -24.37
CA VAL A 392 -3.96 -5.70 -23.16
C VAL A 392 -5.11 -5.41 -22.20
N VAL A 393 -5.90 -6.43 -21.89
CA VAL A 393 -6.98 -6.32 -20.92
C VAL A 393 -6.41 -6.43 -19.51
N VAL A 394 -6.63 -5.42 -18.68
CA VAL A 394 -6.22 -5.40 -17.27
C VAL A 394 -7.46 -5.23 -16.39
N PRO A 395 -7.95 -6.31 -15.74
CA PRO A 395 -9.20 -6.30 -14.99
C PRO A 395 -9.05 -5.62 -13.63
N LEU A 396 -8.96 -4.29 -13.65
CA LEU A 396 -8.92 -3.47 -12.44
C LEU A 396 -10.33 -3.12 -12.00
N ARG A 397 -10.52 -2.88 -10.70
CA ARG A 397 -11.82 -2.45 -10.14
C ARG A 397 -12.37 -1.20 -10.84
N GLY A 398 -11.46 -0.30 -11.22
CA GLY A 398 -11.72 0.89 -12.02
C GLY A 398 -12.43 0.62 -13.35
N ALA A 399 -12.04 -0.46 -14.01
CA ALA A 399 -12.53 -0.84 -15.33
C ALA A 399 -13.72 -1.82 -15.25
N GLU A 400 -13.68 -2.76 -14.32
CA GLU A 400 -14.67 -3.85 -14.22
C GLU A 400 -15.96 -3.42 -13.51
N CYS A 401 -15.86 -2.54 -12.51
CA CYS A 401 -17.03 -2.03 -11.79
C CYS A 401 -17.48 -0.68 -12.36
N ASP A 402 -17.10 -0.34 -13.59
CA ASP A 402 -17.34 0.97 -14.22
C ASP A 402 -17.01 2.16 -13.30
N ILE A 403 -15.99 2.03 -12.45
CA ILE A 403 -15.45 3.14 -11.64
C ILE A 403 -14.54 3.99 -12.56
N GLY A 404 -15.07 4.37 -13.72
CA GLY A 404 -14.48 5.31 -14.63
C GLY A 404 -14.30 6.66 -13.95
N ARG A 405 -13.44 7.51 -14.53
CA ARG A 405 -13.29 8.92 -14.13
C ARG A 405 -14.70 9.50 -13.95
N GLY A 406 -15.00 10.13 -12.81
CA GLY A 406 -16.37 10.57 -12.48
C GLY A 406 -17.07 11.35 -13.61
N VAL A 407 -16.32 12.03 -14.48
CA VAL A 407 -16.85 12.68 -15.70
C VAL A 407 -17.31 11.68 -16.78
N THR A 408 -16.53 10.63 -17.06
CA THR A 408 -16.88 9.59 -18.06
C THR A 408 -18.07 8.76 -17.60
N HIS A 409 -18.13 8.42 -16.31
CA HIS A 409 -19.24 7.65 -15.78
C HIS A 409 -20.54 8.47 -15.69
N ARG A 410 -20.45 9.74 -15.25
CA ARG A 410 -21.58 10.68 -15.29
C ARG A 410 -22.08 10.90 -16.71
N LYS A 411 -21.16 11.04 -17.69
CA LYS A 411 -21.53 11.14 -19.10
C LYS A 411 -22.41 9.96 -19.52
N LYS A 412 -22.01 8.73 -19.20
CA LYS A 412 -22.77 7.53 -19.59
C LYS A 412 -24.15 7.45 -18.96
N ILE A 413 -24.28 7.79 -17.67
CA ILE A 413 -25.59 7.84 -16.98
C ILE A 413 -26.52 8.87 -17.64
N ILE A 414 -26.01 10.08 -17.90
CA ILE A 414 -26.81 11.12 -18.55
C ILE A 414 -27.19 10.71 -19.98
N GLN A 415 -26.29 10.06 -20.73
CA GLN A 415 -26.63 9.53 -22.06
C GLN A 415 -27.79 8.52 -21.99
N LEU A 416 -27.72 7.52 -21.12
CA LEU A 416 -28.79 6.54 -20.94
C LEU A 416 -30.11 7.22 -20.57
N TYR A 417 -30.06 8.24 -19.71
CA TYR A 417 -31.23 9.02 -19.32
C TYR A 417 -31.83 9.81 -20.50
N MET A 418 -30.98 10.41 -21.34
CA MET A 418 -31.41 11.12 -22.55
C MET A 418 -31.98 10.16 -23.59
N GLU A 419 -31.45 8.93 -23.68
CA GLU A 419 -31.91 7.82 -24.54
C GLU A 419 -33.23 7.17 -24.06
N MET A 420 -33.97 7.85 -23.19
CA MET A 420 -35.28 7.43 -22.69
C MET A 420 -35.30 6.23 -21.74
N HIS A 421 -34.15 5.75 -21.25
CA HIS A 421 -34.13 4.71 -20.21
C HIS A 421 -34.77 5.18 -18.90
N THR A 422 -35.45 4.26 -18.22
CA THR A 422 -36.00 4.52 -16.88
C THR A 422 -34.89 4.49 -15.83
N GLU A 423 -35.08 5.14 -14.68
CA GLU A 423 -34.08 5.12 -13.61
C GLU A 423 -33.80 3.69 -13.14
N THR A 424 -34.81 2.82 -13.08
CA THR A 424 -34.66 1.39 -12.76
C THR A 424 -33.78 0.65 -13.79
N GLU A 425 -33.95 0.94 -15.08
CA GLU A 425 -33.08 0.38 -16.13
C GLU A 425 -31.64 0.90 -16.01
N ILE A 426 -31.47 2.19 -15.67
CA ILE A 426 -30.15 2.79 -15.48
C ILE A 426 -29.46 2.17 -14.26
N VAL A 427 -30.18 2.00 -13.13
CA VAL A 427 -29.69 1.27 -11.94
C VAL A 427 -29.24 -0.13 -12.33
N SER A 428 -30.08 -0.89 -13.03
CA SER A 428 -29.78 -2.26 -13.45
C SER A 428 -28.55 -2.34 -14.36
N ARG A 429 -28.36 -1.37 -15.26
CA ARG A 429 -27.26 -1.36 -16.24
C ARG A 429 -25.95 -0.80 -15.70
N THR A 430 -26.01 0.10 -14.72
CA THR A 430 -24.82 0.82 -14.22
C THR A 430 -24.39 0.39 -12.81
N GLY A 431 -25.28 -0.27 -12.05
CA GLY A 431 -25.03 -0.68 -10.67
C GLY A 431 -25.06 0.47 -9.66
N HIS A 432 -25.53 1.66 -10.06
CA HIS A 432 -25.59 2.85 -9.20
C HIS A 432 -26.83 2.86 -8.32
N SER A 433 -26.73 3.53 -7.16
CA SER A 433 -27.91 3.81 -6.34
C SER A 433 -28.83 4.83 -7.03
N TYR A 434 -30.14 4.74 -6.74
CA TYR A 434 -31.11 5.74 -7.18
C TYR A 434 -30.69 7.16 -6.79
N GLU A 435 -30.21 7.35 -5.56
CA GLU A 435 -29.74 8.65 -5.07
C GLU A 435 -28.55 9.21 -5.88
N ALA A 436 -27.60 8.35 -6.30
CA ALA A 436 -26.47 8.78 -7.11
C ALA A 436 -26.93 9.22 -8.52
N ILE A 437 -27.86 8.47 -9.12
CA ILE A 437 -28.43 8.79 -10.43
C ILE A 437 -29.22 10.10 -10.37
N GLU A 438 -30.09 10.26 -9.38
CA GLU A 438 -30.89 11.45 -9.18
C GLU A 438 -30.01 12.70 -9.01
N ASN A 439 -28.94 12.60 -8.21
CA ASN A 439 -27.97 13.67 -8.04
C ASN A 439 -27.28 14.06 -9.35
N TYR A 440 -26.96 13.11 -10.22
CA TYR A 440 -26.37 13.40 -11.53
C TYR A 440 -27.36 14.08 -12.47
N ILE A 441 -28.62 13.64 -12.47
CA ILE A 441 -29.70 14.24 -13.26
C ILE A 441 -29.94 15.69 -12.80
N LYS A 442 -30.06 15.93 -11.49
CA LYS A 442 -30.22 17.28 -10.91
C LYS A 442 -29.04 18.19 -11.27
N GLU A 443 -27.82 17.67 -11.21
CA GLU A 443 -26.61 18.42 -11.58
C GLU A 443 -26.59 18.76 -13.08
N PHE A 444 -26.96 17.82 -13.96
CA PHE A 444 -27.07 18.07 -15.39
C PHE A 444 -28.17 19.08 -15.71
N ALA A 445 -29.34 18.97 -15.06
CA ALA A 445 -30.44 19.92 -15.18
C ALA A 445 -30.03 21.35 -14.78
N ALA A 446 -29.24 21.50 -13.71
CA ALA A 446 -28.71 22.80 -13.30
C ALA A 446 -27.78 23.40 -14.37
N VAL A 447 -26.87 22.61 -14.93
CA VAL A 447 -25.99 23.08 -16.00
C VAL A 447 -26.77 23.44 -17.27
N LEU A 448 -27.78 22.65 -17.64
CA LEU A 448 -28.69 22.92 -18.75
C LEU A 448 -29.36 24.30 -18.61
N VAL A 449 -30.04 24.54 -17.48
CA VAL A 449 -30.78 25.79 -17.26
C VAL A 449 -29.84 27.00 -17.20
N LEU A 450 -28.66 26.87 -16.57
CA LEU A 450 -27.69 27.96 -16.52
C LEU A 450 -27.13 28.29 -17.90
N ALA A 451 -26.89 27.28 -18.74
CA ALA A 451 -26.45 27.49 -20.12
C ALA A 451 -27.55 28.14 -20.98
N GLU A 452 -28.81 27.71 -20.84
CA GLU A 452 -29.96 28.33 -21.51
C GLU A 452 -30.17 29.79 -21.09
N ARG A 453 -29.82 30.15 -19.86
CA ARG A 453 -29.80 31.53 -19.36
C ARG A 453 -28.61 32.36 -19.86
N GLY A 454 -27.78 31.81 -20.73
CA GLY A 454 -26.67 32.53 -21.37
C GLY A 454 -25.38 32.61 -20.54
N LEU A 455 -25.24 31.83 -19.46
CA LEU A 455 -24.00 31.84 -18.68
C LEU A 455 -22.87 31.14 -19.44
N THR A 456 -21.66 31.70 -19.37
CA THR A 456 -20.46 31.09 -19.94
C THR A 456 -19.98 29.90 -19.09
N ALA A 457 -19.29 28.94 -19.70
CA ALA A 457 -18.78 27.75 -18.99
C ALA A 457 -17.96 28.07 -17.70
N PRO A 458 -17.11 29.11 -17.67
CA PRO A 458 -16.43 29.53 -16.43
C PRO A 458 -17.38 30.03 -15.33
N LEU A 459 -18.46 30.72 -15.69
CA LEU A 459 -19.48 31.19 -14.75
C LEU A 459 -20.33 30.03 -14.23
N ILE A 460 -20.76 29.12 -15.12
CA ILE A 460 -21.47 27.89 -14.75
C ILE A 460 -20.63 27.08 -13.75
N ARG A 461 -19.33 26.92 -14.01
CA ARG A 461 -18.40 26.28 -13.05
C ARG A 461 -18.42 26.98 -11.69
N ARG A 462 -18.37 28.31 -11.67
CA ARG A 462 -18.33 29.09 -10.42
C ARG A 462 -19.61 28.90 -9.62
N VAL A 463 -20.77 28.92 -10.28
CA VAL A 463 -22.10 28.76 -9.65
C VAL A 463 -22.31 27.33 -9.17
N THR A 464 -21.94 26.32 -9.97
CA THR A 464 -22.20 24.90 -9.67
C THR A 464 -21.12 24.24 -8.81
N GLY A 465 -19.96 24.87 -8.64
CA GLY A 465 -18.81 24.29 -7.94
C GLY A 465 -18.16 23.10 -8.65
N ARG A 466 -18.50 22.84 -9.93
CA ARG A 466 -18.03 21.67 -10.68
C ARG A 466 -16.75 21.92 -11.48
N SER A 467 -16.07 20.84 -11.87
CA SER A 467 -14.84 20.96 -12.67
C SER A 467 -15.14 21.49 -14.08
N MET A 468 -14.22 22.27 -14.66
CA MET A 468 -14.36 22.77 -16.05
C MET A 468 -14.57 21.63 -17.04
N LYS A 469 -13.89 20.50 -16.83
CA LYS A 469 -14.01 19.32 -17.68
C LYS A 469 -15.43 18.76 -17.68
N LEU A 470 -16.05 18.68 -16.50
CA LEU A 470 -17.41 18.17 -16.37
C LEU A 470 -18.44 19.10 -17.01
N VAL A 471 -18.30 20.42 -16.76
CA VAL A 471 -19.16 21.44 -17.38
C VAL A 471 -19.08 21.34 -18.92
N ASN A 472 -17.87 21.27 -19.48
CA ASN A 472 -17.70 21.12 -20.93
C ASN A 472 -18.33 19.82 -21.45
N THR A 473 -18.17 18.70 -20.74
CA THR A 473 -18.80 17.43 -21.12
C THR A 473 -20.34 17.52 -21.12
N TYR A 474 -20.94 18.23 -20.17
CA TYR A 474 -22.40 18.44 -20.15
C TYR A 474 -22.85 19.34 -21.30
N LEU A 475 -22.11 20.42 -21.60
CA LEU A 475 -22.42 21.28 -22.75
C LEU A 475 -22.27 20.52 -24.09
N GLU A 476 -21.32 19.61 -24.19
CA GLU A 476 -21.20 18.70 -25.34
C GLU A 476 -22.42 17.78 -25.47
N LEU A 477 -22.84 17.13 -24.38
CA LEU A 477 -24.06 16.30 -24.38
C LEU A 477 -25.29 17.10 -24.77
N MET A 478 -25.44 18.33 -24.28
CA MET A 478 -26.58 19.17 -24.65
C MET A 478 -26.64 19.46 -26.15
N ARG A 479 -25.49 19.64 -26.80
CA ARG A 479 -25.40 19.79 -28.27
C ARG A 479 -25.68 18.48 -28.99
N GLU A 480 -25.24 17.36 -28.45
CA GLU A 480 -25.48 16.02 -29.01
C GLU A 480 -26.98 15.66 -29.01
N TYR A 481 -27.70 16.03 -27.95
CA TYR A 481 -29.11 15.71 -27.74
C TYR A 481 -30.06 16.90 -28.01
N SER A 482 -29.67 17.88 -28.84
CA SER A 482 -30.50 19.06 -29.13
C SER A 482 -31.62 18.84 -30.17
N GLY A 483 -31.72 17.63 -30.74
CA GLY A 483 -32.73 17.28 -31.74
C GLY A 483 -34.15 17.16 -31.17
N SER A 484 -35.16 17.25 -32.04
CA SER A 484 -36.59 17.16 -31.68
C SER A 484 -36.95 15.84 -30.97
N THR A 485 -36.24 14.76 -31.27
CA THR A 485 -36.39 13.44 -30.63
C THR A 485 -36.25 13.49 -29.10
N TYR A 486 -35.43 14.40 -28.56
CA TYR A 486 -35.13 14.48 -27.12
C TYR A 486 -35.82 15.65 -26.41
N ALA A 487 -36.70 16.37 -27.11
CA ALA A 487 -37.39 17.54 -26.57
C ALA A 487 -38.15 17.24 -25.26
N PHE A 488 -38.74 16.05 -25.16
CA PHE A 488 -39.41 15.59 -23.94
C PHE A 488 -38.45 15.51 -22.74
N ARG A 489 -37.27 14.91 -22.89
CA ARG A 489 -36.27 14.78 -21.80
C ARG A 489 -35.70 16.14 -21.41
N LEU A 490 -35.44 17.01 -22.37
CA LEU A 490 -35.00 18.38 -22.10
C LEU A 490 -36.08 19.16 -21.32
N HIS A 491 -37.35 19.03 -21.70
CA HIS A 491 -38.45 19.63 -20.94
C HIS A 491 -38.56 19.05 -19.52
N HIS A 492 -38.40 17.73 -19.38
CA HIS A 492 -38.39 17.08 -18.08
C HIS A 492 -37.24 17.58 -17.18
N LEU A 493 -36.02 17.70 -17.70
CA LEU A 493 -34.88 18.24 -16.95
C LEU A 493 -35.13 19.67 -16.45
N ARG A 494 -35.80 20.52 -17.25
CA ARG A 494 -36.20 21.87 -16.79
C ARG A 494 -37.15 21.80 -15.59
N LYS A 495 -38.11 20.87 -15.60
CA LYS A 495 -39.01 20.64 -14.45
C LYS A 495 -38.25 20.12 -13.22
N VAL A 496 -37.31 19.18 -13.41
CA VAL A 496 -36.46 18.67 -12.32
C VAL A 496 -35.71 19.81 -11.62
N PHE A 497 -35.15 20.74 -12.40
CA PHE A 497 -34.48 21.92 -11.83
C PHE A 497 -35.44 22.82 -11.04
N GLN A 498 -36.64 23.11 -11.58
CA GLN A 498 -37.64 23.95 -10.91
C GLN A 498 -38.11 23.35 -9.58
N LEU A 499 -38.34 22.04 -9.54
CA LEU A 499 -38.73 21.33 -8.31
C LEU A 499 -37.62 21.39 -7.26
N HIS A 500 -36.37 21.16 -7.69
CA HIS A 500 -35.22 21.25 -6.79
C HIS A 500 -34.99 22.67 -6.25
N GLU A 501 -35.19 23.71 -7.08
CA GLU A 501 -35.12 25.10 -6.64
C GLU A 501 -36.21 25.42 -5.60
N ALA A 502 -37.42 24.89 -5.78
CA ALA A 502 -38.53 25.06 -4.84
C ALA A 502 -38.28 24.35 -3.50
N GLU A 503 -37.69 23.16 -3.50
CA GLU A 503 -37.29 22.44 -2.28
C GLU A 503 -36.24 23.21 -1.47
N ILE A 504 -35.22 23.77 -2.14
CA ILE A 504 -34.18 24.56 -1.48
C ILE A 504 -34.77 25.81 -0.85
N LYS A 505 -35.66 26.53 -1.57
CA LYS A 505 -36.36 27.71 -1.02
C LYS A 505 -37.21 27.33 0.19
N LYS A 506 -37.96 26.23 0.12
CA LYS A 506 -38.84 25.76 1.22
C LYS A 506 -38.07 25.37 2.48
N ASN A 507 -36.86 24.82 2.34
CA ASN A 507 -35.98 24.50 3.48
C ASN A 507 -35.30 25.74 4.07
N PHE A 508 -35.06 26.78 3.26
CA PHE A 508 -34.50 28.06 3.73
C PHE A 508 -35.48 28.90 4.56
N TYR A 509 -36.80 28.71 4.37
CA TYR A 509 -37.85 29.41 5.14
C TYR A 509 -38.36 28.60 6.35
N ARG A 510 -37.78 27.42 6.62
CA ARG A 510 -38.17 26.52 7.73
C ARG A 510 -37.10 26.32 8.80
N GLY A 511 -35.91 26.88 8.62
CA GLY A 511 -34.88 27.02 9.66
C GLY A 511 -34.74 28.49 10.02
#